data_AF-A0A9E1R0G1-F1
#
_entry.id   AF-A0A9E1R0G1-F1
#
_cell.length_a   1.000
_cell.length_b   1.000
_cell.length_c   1.000
_cell.angle_alpha   90.00
_cell.angle_beta   90.00
_cell.angle_gamma   90.00
#
_symmetry.space_group_name_H-M   'P 1'
#
loop_
_entity.id
_entity.type
_entity.pdbx_description
1 polymer ?
#
loop_
_entity_poly.entity_id
_entity_poly.type
_entity_poly.pdbx_seq_one_letter_code
_entity_poly.pdbx_strand_id
1 'polypeptide(L)'
;MTGIISWLLIKAGDWGFSFLTPQLLDLATTHPPILMGFLASFYGGIVEEVTLRFFLMALFLWPLKKYGSVGVWVAILLAAVVFGIGHLPATVQVLGLHSMVDLPILVVSRALILNGIVGVICGWLYWRKGLEYAIISHFTADLGVHILSPLLG
;
A
#
# COMPACT_ATOMS: atom_id res chain seq x y z
N MET A 1 -10.46 -13.03 -0.75
CA MET A 1 -9.25 -13.86 -0.61
C MET A 1 -7.96 -13.07 -0.86
N THR A 2 -7.87 -12.27 -1.93
CA THR A 2 -6.64 -11.49 -2.24
C THR A 2 -6.24 -10.48 -1.18
N GLY A 3 -7.18 -9.82 -0.49
CA GLY A 3 -6.84 -8.87 0.58
C GLY A 3 -6.16 -9.51 1.79
N ILE A 4 -6.58 -10.73 2.18
CA ILE A 4 -5.89 -11.51 3.22
C ILE A 4 -4.47 -11.85 2.77
N ILE A 5 -4.30 -12.23 1.50
CA ILE A 5 -2.97 -12.50 0.93
C ILE A 5 -2.11 -11.23 0.98
N SER A 6 -2.64 -10.08 0.59
CA SER A 6 -1.93 -8.80 0.69
C SER A 6 -1.50 -8.51 2.13
N TRP A 7 -2.40 -8.65 3.11
CA TRP A 7 -2.05 -8.48 4.53
C TRP A 7 -0.94 -9.43 4.99
N LEU A 8 -1.03 -10.72 4.65
CA LEU A 8 0.01 -11.69 5.00
C LEU A 8 1.36 -11.38 4.34
N LEU A 9 1.35 -10.90 3.09
CA LEU A 9 2.57 -10.46 2.40
C LEU A 9 3.18 -9.22 3.06
N ILE A 10 2.37 -8.26 3.49
CA ILE A 10 2.83 -7.10 4.24
C ILE A 10 3.47 -7.57 5.55
N LYS A 11 2.77 -8.41 6.33
CA LYS A 11 3.28 -8.92 7.61
C LYS A 11 4.59 -9.70 7.44
N ALA A 12 4.67 -10.56 6.44
CA ALA A 12 5.89 -11.31 6.13
C ALA A 12 7.04 -10.40 5.69
N GLY A 13 6.74 -9.39 4.87
CA GLY A 13 7.70 -8.37 4.46
C GLY A 13 8.22 -7.57 5.66
N ASP A 14 7.33 -7.11 6.53
CA ASP A 14 7.67 -6.41 7.77
C ASP A 14 8.57 -7.23 8.68
N TRP A 15 8.24 -8.50 8.85
CA TRP A 15 9.09 -9.43 9.57
C TRP A 15 10.48 -9.55 8.91
N GLY A 16 10.57 -9.62 7.58
CA GLY A 16 11.84 -9.61 6.87
C GLY A 16 12.66 -8.33 7.07
N PHE A 17 12.01 -7.16 6.99
CA PHE A 17 12.66 -5.87 7.22
C PHE A 17 13.10 -5.69 8.68
N SER A 18 12.42 -6.33 9.64
CA SER A 18 12.75 -6.21 11.07
C SER A 18 14.18 -6.66 11.40
N PHE A 19 14.74 -7.60 10.65
CA PHE A 19 16.13 -8.03 10.81
C PHE A 19 17.14 -6.96 10.39
N LEU A 20 16.73 -6.03 9.53
CA LEU A 20 17.60 -4.99 8.97
C LEU A 20 17.39 -3.62 9.62
N THR A 21 16.22 -3.38 10.24
CA THR A 21 15.89 -2.12 10.94
C THR A 21 15.33 -2.30 12.35
N PRO A 22 15.96 -3.09 13.24
CA PRO A 22 15.41 -3.34 14.58
C PRO A 22 15.22 -2.04 15.39
N GLN A 23 16.11 -1.05 15.22
CA GLN A 23 16.06 0.21 15.96
C GLN A 23 14.92 1.15 15.53
N LEU A 24 14.36 0.97 14.33
CA LEU A 24 13.27 1.82 13.82
C LEU A 24 11.89 1.25 14.18
N LEU A 25 11.82 -0.01 14.60
CA LEU A 25 10.60 -0.64 15.14
C LEU A 25 10.23 -0.07 16.50
N ASP A 26 11.21 0.29 17.32
CA ASP A 26 11.01 0.89 18.64
C ASP A 26 10.47 2.33 18.59
N LEU A 27 10.52 2.99 17.43
CA LEU A 27 9.97 4.34 17.23
C LEU A 27 8.48 4.32 16.91
N ALA A 28 7.95 3.22 16.37
CA ALA A 28 6.56 3.07 15.97
C ALA A 28 5.66 2.53 17.10
N THR A 29 5.88 3.01 18.33
CA THR A 29 5.26 2.44 19.55
C THR A 29 3.84 2.89 19.82
N THR A 30 3.30 3.83 19.04
CA THR A 30 1.93 4.31 19.19
C THR A 30 1.07 3.81 18.05
N HIS A 31 0.24 2.81 18.34
CA HIS A 31 -0.81 2.37 17.41
C HIS A 31 -1.98 3.36 17.46
N PRO A 32 -2.49 3.80 16.30
CA PRO A 32 -3.72 4.58 16.24
C PRO A 32 -4.88 3.81 16.91
N PRO A 33 -5.90 4.51 17.45
CA PRO A 33 -7.09 3.86 17.98
C PRO A 33 -7.74 2.93 16.96
N ILE A 34 -8.28 1.80 17.40
CA ILE A 34 -8.88 0.77 16.51
C ILE A 34 -9.96 1.37 15.59
N LEU A 35 -10.79 2.28 16.12
CA LEU A 35 -11.80 2.97 15.32
C LEU A 35 -11.18 3.79 14.18
N MET A 36 -10.06 4.45 14.44
CA MET A 36 -9.32 5.19 13.41
C MET A 36 -8.75 4.23 12.36
N GLY A 37 -8.21 3.08 12.77
CA GLY A 37 -7.77 2.04 11.85
C GLY A 37 -8.88 1.48 10.96
N PHE A 38 -10.08 1.28 11.54
CA PHE A 38 -11.27 0.87 10.79
C PHE A 38 -11.71 1.92 9.76
N LEU A 39 -11.74 3.19 10.14
CA LEU A 39 -12.08 4.28 9.22
C LEU A 39 -11.00 4.49 8.15
N ALA A 40 -9.72 4.33 8.50
CA ALA A 40 -8.61 4.35 7.55
C ALA A 40 -8.76 3.22 6.51
N SER A 41 -9.26 2.05 6.90
CA SER A 41 -9.51 0.94 5.96
C SER A 41 -10.55 1.30 4.89
N PHE A 42 -11.59 2.07 5.24
CA PHE A 42 -12.54 2.60 4.24
C PHE A 42 -11.89 3.63 3.33
N TYR A 43 -11.04 4.50 3.90
CA TYR A 43 -10.32 5.50 3.12
C TYR A 43 -9.40 4.82 2.10
N GLY A 44 -8.55 3.88 2.53
CA GLY A 44 -7.67 3.10 1.65
C GLY A 44 -8.47 2.32 0.60
N GLY A 45 -9.48 1.58 1.07
CA GLY A 45 -10.39 0.83 0.22
C GLY A 45 -11.07 1.66 -0.87
N ILE A 46 -11.60 2.85 -0.57
CA ILE A 46 -12.41 3.62 -1.53
C ILE A 46 -11.60 4.73 -2.19
N VAL A 47 -11.00 5.62 -1.40
CA VAL A 47 -10.39 6.86 -1.90
C VAL A 47 -9.12 6.55 -2.67
N GLU A 48 -8.25 5.71 -2.12
CA GLU A 48 -6.99 5.35 -2.79
C GLU A 48 -7.25 4.51 -4.04
N GLU A 49 -8.20 3.58 -3.99
CA GLU A 49 -8.57 2.78 -5.15
C GLU A 49 -9.16 3.61 -6.29
N VAL A 50 -10.10 4.51 -6.00
CA VAL A 50 -10.65 5.42 -7.02
C VAL A 50 -9.54 6.29 -7.62
N THR A 51 -8.72 6.91 -6.78
CA THR A 51 -7.64 7.81 -7.22
C THR A 51 -6.62 7.07 -8.08
N LEU A 52 -6.18 5.88 -7.65
CA LEU A 52 -5.18 5.13 -8.38
C LEU A 52 -5.72 4.47 -9.64
N ARG A 53 -6.96 3.98 -9.66
CA ARG A 53 -7.47 3.16 -10.76
C ARG A 53 -8.15 4.00 -11.82
N PHE A 54 -9.00 4.94 -11.41
CA PHE A 54 -9.70 5.81 -12.35
C PHE A 54 -8.86 6.98 -12.83
N PHE A 55 -8.00 7.54 -11.99
CA PHE A 55 -7.14 8.64 -12.41
C PHE A 55 -5.76 8.15 -12.84
N LEU A 56 -4.96 7.60 -11.93
CA LEU A 56 -3.54 7.41 -12.19
C LEU A 56 -3.24 6.28 -13.20
N MET A 57 -3.82 5.10 -13.01
CA MET A 57 -3.64 3.97 -13.92
C MET A 57 -4.24 4.27 -15.30
N ALA A 58 -5.37 4.97 -15.36
CA ALA A 58 -5.95 5.42 -16.64
C ALA A 58 -5.03 6.43 -17.35
N LEU A 59 -4.45 7.38 -16.61
CA LEU A 59 -3.47 8.35 -17.12
C LEU A 59 -2.26 7.65 -17.73
N PHE A 60 -1.69 6.67 -17.03
CA PHE A 60 -0.55 5.90 -17.53
C PHE A 60 -0.91 4.95 -18.68
N LEU A 61 -2.10 4.36 -18.65
CA LEU A 61 -2.55 3.46 -19.71
C LEU A 61 -2.86 4.22 -21.00
N TRP A 62 -3.27 5.48 -20.94
CA TRP A 62 -3.65 6.27 -22.11
C TRP A 62 -2.61 6.26 -23.25
N PRO A 63 -1.31 6.56 -23.02
CA PRO A 63 -0.28 6.44 -24.05
C PRO A 63 0.14 4.99 -24.35
N LEU A 64 -0.15 4.06 -23.42
CA LEU A 64 0.29 2.67 -23.50
C LEU A 64 -0.75 1.71 -24.09
N LYS A 65 -1.97 2.17 -24.36
CA LYS A 65 -3.09 1.32 -24.81
C LYS A 65 -2.78 0.48 -26.04
N LYS A 66 -1.92 0.97 -26.95
CA LYS A 66 -1.52 0.28 -28.18
C LYS A 66 -0.67 -0.99 -27.92
N TYR A 67 -0.13 -1.14 -26.72
CA TYR A 67 0.68 -2.29 -26.31
C TYR A 67 -0.15 -3.39 -25.63
N GLY A 68 -1.49 -3.30 -25.65
CA GLY A 68 -2.38 -4.32 -25.12
C GLY A 68 -2.12 -4.63 -23.64
N SER A 69 -2.03 -5.92 -23.29
CA SER A 69 -1.77 -6.37 -21.92
C SER A 69 -0.45 -5.86 -21.33
N VAL A 70 0.59 -5.68 -22.16
CA VAL A 70 1.87 -5.11 -21.71
C VAL A 70 1.67 -3.68 -21.25
N GLY A 71 0.92 -2.89 -22.01
CA GLY A 71 0.59 -1.50 -21.63
C GLY A 71 -0.17 -1.42 -20.31
N VAL A 72 -1.10 -2.36 -20.07
CA VAL A 72 -1.83 -2.45 -18.81
C VAL A 72 -0.91 -2.79 -17.63
N TRP A 73 -0.03 -3.79 -17.78
CA TRP A 73 0.92 -4.13 -16.73
C TRP A 73 1.88 -2.99 -16.42
N VAL A 74 2.40 -2.29 -17.42
CA VAL A 74 3.25 -1.12 -17.20
C VAL A 74 2.49 -0.02 -16.45
N ALA A 75 1.21 0.24 -16.80
CA ALA A 75 0.38 1.20 -16.08
C ALA A 75 0.13 0.78 -14.61
N ILE A 76 -0.10 -0.51 -14.35
CA ILE A 76 -0.23 -1.07 -12.99
C ILE A 76 1.05 -0.84 -12.20
N LEU A 77 2.20 -1.18 -12.77
CA LEU A 77 3.50 -1.05 -12.09
C LEU A 77 3.83 0.41 -11.78
N LEU A 78 3.61 1.32 -12.73
CA LEU A 78 3.82 2.76 -12.51
C LEU A 78 2.89 3.31 -11.43
N ALA A 79 1.60 2.94 -11.46
CA ALA A 79 0.65 3.35 -10.43
C ALA A 79 1.02 2.79 -9.04
N ALA A 80 1.51 1.55 -8.97
CA ALA A 80 1.97 0.93 -7.73
C ALA A 80 3.23 1.62 -7.15
N VAL A 81 4.16 2.05 -7.99
CA VAL A 81 5.33 2.83 -7.55
C VAL A 81 4.88 4.17 -6.97
N VAL A 82 4.01 4.90 -7.66
CA VAL A 82 3.48 6.18 -7.17
C VAL A 82 2.69 5.98 -5.87
N PHE A 83 1.94 4.88 -5.74
CA PHE A 83 1.25 4.53 -4.51
C PHE A 83 2.21 4.37 -3.33
N GLY A 84 3.32 3.64 -3.52
CA GLY A 84 4.37 3.52 -2.50
C GLY A 84 5.04 4.85 -2.15
N ILE A 85 5.28 5.72 -3.14
CA ILE A 85 5.78 7.08 -2.91
C ILE A 85 4.78 7.90 -2.09
N GLY A 86 3.49 7.78 -2.40
CA GLY A 86 2.40 8.46 -1.68
C GLY A 86 2.32 8.12 -0.20
N HIS A 87 2.94 7.01 0.23
CA HIS A 87 3.01 6.58 1.62
C HIS A 87 4.21 7.13 2.41
N LEU A 88 5.19 7.75 1.75
CA LEU A 88 6.35 8.34 2.43
C LEU A 88 5.98 9.47 3.41
N PRO A 89 5.06 10.42 3.10
CA PRO A 89 4.64 11.43 4.08
C PRO A 89 4.03 10.83 5.35
N ALA A 90 3.20 9.79 5.22
CA ALA A 90 2.64 9.09 6.38
C ALA A 90 3.73 8.37 7.18
N THR A 91 4.72 7.79 6.48
CA THR A 91 5.86 7.13 7.13
C THR A 91 6.70 8.11 7.96
N VAL A 92 6.94 9.33 7.46
CA VAL A 92 7.61 10.41 8.22
C VAL A 92 6.85 10.72 9.51
N GLN A 93 5.52 10.86 9.43
CA GLN A 93 4.68 11.17 10.59
C GLN A 93 4.71 10.06 11.64
N VAL A 94 4.59 8.80 11.21
CA VAL A 94 4.60 7.64 12.11
C VAL A 94 5.95 7.50 12.82
N LEU A 95 7.06 7.82 12.15
CA LEU A 95 8.40 7.77 12.74
C LEU A 95 8.78 9.04 13.52
N GLY A 96 7.92 10.05 13.58
CA GLY A 96 8.22 11.33 14.25
C GLY A 96 9.36 12.12 13.62
N LEU A 97 9.62 11.93 12.32
CA LEU A 97 10.69 12.61 11.59
C LEU A 97 10.24 14.00 11.12
N HIS A 98 11.20 14.90 10.88
CA HIS A 98 10.90 16.28 10.44
C HIS A 98 10.64 16.38 8.95
N SER A 99 11.34 15.58 8.13
CA SER A 99 11.28 15.64 6.68
C SER A 99 11.44 14.27 6.02
N MET A 100 10.99 14.14 4.77
CA MET A 100 11.25 12.95 3.94
C MET A 100 12.75 12.73 3.69
N VAL A 101 13.57 13.79 3.74
CA VAL A 101 15.03 13.69 3.57
C VAL A 101 15.68 12.92 4.72
N ASP A 102 15.02 12.88 5.88
CA ASP A 102 15.50 12.17 7.06
C ASP A 102 15.18 10.67 7.02
N LEU A 103 14.41 10.21 6.02
CA LEU A 103 14.04 8.79 5.89
C LEU A 103 15.27 7.95 5.50
N PRO A 104 15.61 6.92 6.29
CA PRO A 104 16.62 5.95 5.88
C PRO A 104 16.20 5.27 4.57
N ILE A 105 17.16 5.05 3.67
CA ILE A 105 16.90 4.41 2.36
C ILE A 105 16.18 3.06 2.50
N LEU A 106 16.47 2.33 3.57
CA LEU A 106 15.86 1.05 3.86
C LEU A 106 14.36 1.19 4.22
N VAL A 107 13.97 2.22 4.97
CA VAL A 107 12.56 2.54 5.25
C VAL A 107 11.83 2.95 3.98
N VAL A 108 12.47 3.76 3.14
CA VAL A 108 11.93 4.14 1.83
C VAL A 108 11.68 2.88 0.98
N SER A 109 12.64 1.96 0.95
CA SER A 109 12.51 0.70 0.22
C SER A 109 11.37 -0.18 0.76
N ARG A 110 11.22 -0.27 2.09
CA ARG A 110 10.11 -0.98 2.74
C ARG A 110 8.77 -0.37 2.32
N ALA A 111 8.62 0.95 2.43
CA ALA A 111 7.39 1.64 2.04
C ALA A 111 7.05 1.42 0.56
N LEU A 112 8.04 1.53 -0.35
CA LEU A 112 7.83 1.29 -1.77
C LEU A 112 7.43 -0.16 -2.08
N ILE A 113 8.12 -1.13 -1.48
CA ILE A 113 7.92 -2.55 -1.78
C ILE A 113 6.57 -3.02 -1.25
N LEU A 114 6.27 -2.77 0.03
CA LEU A 114 5.08 -3.33 0.66
C LEU A 114 3.79 -2.69 0.14
N ASN A 115 3.76 -1.36 0.00
CA ASN A 115 2.63 -0.68 -0.63
C ASN A 115 2.56 -1.02 -2.13
N GLY A 116 3.71 -1.14 -2.81
CA GLY A 116 3.77 -1.54 -4.21
C GLY A 116 3.13 -2.92 -4.47
N ILE A 117 3.36 -3.90 -3.59
CA ILE A 117 2.72 -5.23 -3.68
C ILE A 117 1.19 -5.10 -3.65
N VAL A 118 0.65 -4.31 -2.72
CA VAL A 118 -0.80 -4.02 -2.65
C VAL A 118 -1.27 -3.34 -3.91
N GLY A 119 -0.53 -2.31 -4.37
CA GLY A 119 -0.81 -1.57 -5.61
C GLY A 119 -0.91 -2.48 -6.83
N VAL A 120 0.02 -3.43 -6.97
CA VAL A 120 0.04 -4.42 -8.07
C VAL A 120 -1.13 -5.38 -7.97
N ILE A 121 -1.40 -5.96 -6.79
CA ILE A 121 -2.51 -6.91 -6.59
C ILE A 121 -3.85 -6.23 -6.91
N CYS A 122 -4.10 -5.05 -6.34
CA CYS A 122 -5.33 -4.30 -6.55
C CYS A 122 -5.44 -3.77 -7.99
N GLY A 123 -4.34 -3.34 -8.62
CA GLY A 123 -4.32 -2.95 -10.04
C GLY A 123 -4.65 -4.11 -10.98
N TRP A 124 -4.14 -5.30 -10.69
CA TRP A 124 -4.49 -6.52 -11.43
C TRP A 124 -5.96 -6.91 -11.23
N LEU A 125 -6.48 -6.83 -10.00
CA LEU A 125 -7.89 -7.09 -9.72
C LEU A 125 -8.81 -6.12 -10.45
N TYR A 126 -8.47 -4.84 -10.44
CA TYR A 126 -9.18 -3.82 -11.21
C TYR A 126 -9.25 -4.18 -12.68
N TRP A 127 -8.10 -4.55 -13.29
CA TRP A 127 -8.05 -4.93 -14.69
C TRP A 127 -8.90 -6.16 -15.02
N ARG A 128 -8.89 -7.17 -14.14
CA ARG A 128 -9.53 -8.48 -14.42
C ARG A 128 -10.98 -8.57 -13.97
N LYS A 129 -11.39 -7.77 -12.98
CA LYS A 129 -12.65 -7.94 -12.26
C LYS A 129 -13.39 -6.63 -11.94
N GLY A 130 -12.78 -5.47 -12.15
CA GLY A 130 -13.41 -4.17 -11.88
C GLY A 130 -13.02 -3.57 -10.52
N LEU A 131 -13.51 -2.34 -10.29
CA LEU A 131 -13.09 -1.49 -9.17
C LEU A 131 -13.51 -2.08 -7.83
N GLU A 132 -14.71 -2.67 -7.74
CA GLU A 132 -15.27 -3.22 -6.51
C GLU A 132 -14.37 -4.31 -5.92
N TYR A 133 -13.76 -5.13 -6.78
CA TYR A 133 -12.81 -6.15 -6.34
C TYR A 133 -11.52 -5.56 -5.78
N ALA A 134 -11.06 -4.45 -6.35
CA ALA A 134 -9.89 -3.74 -5.86
C ALA A 134 -10.19 -3.08 -4.51
N ILE A 135 -11.35 -2.40 -4.39
CA ILE A 135 -11.88 -1.81 -3.14
C ILE A 135 -11.96 -2.85 -2.03
N ILE A 136 -12.67 -3.97 -2.26
CA ILE A 136 -12.85 -5.00 -1.24
C ILE A 136 -11.50 -5.63 -0.85
N SER A 137 -10.61 -5.83 -1.83
CA SER A 137 -9.29 -6.42 -1.57
C SER A 137 -8.42 -5.49 -0.71
N HIS A 138 -8.35 -4.21 -1.05
CA HIS A 138 -7.55 -3.24 -0.29
C HIS A 138 -8.13 -3.01 1.10
N PHE A 139 -9.44 -2.76 1.20
CA PHE A 139 -10.15 -2.66 2.48
C PHE A 139 -9.86 -3.86 3.40
N THR A 140 -9.91 -5.08 2.85
CA THR A 140 -9.62 -6.29 3.65
C THR A 140 -8.15 -6.36 4.08
N ALA A 141 -7.22 -5.90 3.25
CA ALA A 141 -5.80 -5.83 3.62
C ALA A 141 -5.60 -4.83 4.77
N ASP A 142 -6.25 -3.68 4.69
CA ASP A 142 -6.18 -2.61 5.69
C ASP A 142 -6.81 -3.01 7.02
N LEU A 143 -7.90 -3.77 7.02
CA LEU A 143 -8.41 -4.38 8.25
C LEU A 143 -7.35 -5.27 8.90
N GLY A 144 -6.62 -6.03 8.09
CA GLY A 144 -5.49 -6.82 8.55
C GLY A 144 -4.40 -5.95 9.19
N VAL A 145 -3.97 -4.91 8.49
CA VAL A 145 -2.85 -4.04 8.91
C VAL A 145 -3.22 -3.16 10.11
N HIS A 146 -4.39 -2.52 10.09
CA HIS A 146 -4.76 -1.48 11.05
C HIS A 146 -5.62 -1.97 12.22
N ILE A 147 -6.19 -3.17 12.14
CA ILE A 147 -6.97 -3.76 13.23
C ILE A 147 -6.35 -5.06 13.72
N LEU A 148 -6.16 -6.04 12.84
CA LEU A 148 -5.72 -7.37 13.28
C LEU A 148 -4.27 -7.36 13.76
N SER A 149 -3.33 -6.73 13.03
CA SER A 149 -1.92 -6.70 13.45
C SER A 149 -1.73 -6.06 14.83
N PRO A 150 -2.28 -4.87 15.15
CA PRO A 150 -2.17 -4.30 16.49
C PRO A 150 -2.79 -5.15 17.61
N LEU A 151 -3.84 -5.93 17.30
CA LEU A 151 -4.49 -6.81 18.28
C LEU A 151 -3.72 -8.11 18.53
N LEU A 152 -2.92 -8.56 17.57
CA LEU A 152 -2.20 -9.83 17.63
C LEU A 152 -0.75 -9.68 18.12
N GLY A 153 -0.22 -8.45 18.15
CA GLY A 153 1.22 -8.18 18.29
C GLY A 153 2.01 -8.62 17.07
#